data_AF-A0A1M5Z7K1-F1
#
_entry.id   AF-A0A1M5Z7K1-F1
#
_cell.length_a   1.000
_cell.length_b   1.000
_cell.length_c   1.000
_cell.angle_alpha   90.00
_cell.angle_beta   90.00
_cell.angle_gamma   90.00
#
_symmetry.space_group_name_H-M   'P 1'
#
loop_
_entity.id
_entity.type
_entity.pdbx_description
1 polymer ?
#
loop_
_entity_poly.entity_id
_entity_poly.type
_entity_poly.pdbx_seq_one_letter_code
_entity_poly.pdbx_strand_id
1 'polypeptide(L)'
;MMSLNYYRDEAGDFMERINASDGCTEDKIKMLDEEYKLLKESINNPEKLRHQIYDMVFILFEIAFDYGFDIEAEWIKGKEKKQKKYIENSYIE
;
A
#
# COMPACT_ATOMS: atom_id res chain seq x y z
N MET A 1 -4.79 -13.02 12.40
CA MET A 1 -4.15 -11.88 11.70
C MET A 1 -4.84 -11.77 10.36
N MET A 2 -5.33 -10.58 9.98
CA MET A 2 -6.01 -10.40 8.69
C MET A 2 -4.97 -10.37 7.56
N SER A 3 -5.33 -10.86 6.37
CA SER A 3 -4.44 -10.88 5.20
C SER A 3 -4.36 -9.50 4.54
N LEU A 4 -3.35 -9.27 3.71
CA LEU A 4 -3.24 -8.06 2.90
C LEU A 4 -4.42 -7.94 1.93
N ASN A 5 -4.90 -9.07 1.39
CA ASN A 5 -6.07 -9.09 0.53
C ASN A 5 -7.36 -8.71 1.28
N TYR A 6 -7.47 -9.04 2.58
CA TYR A 6 -8.61 -8.60 3.38
C TYR A 6 -8.66 -7.07 3.47
N TYR A 7 -7.53 -6.40 3.76
CA TYR A 7 -7.48 -4.95 3.83
C TYR A 7 -7.67 -4.27 2.47
N ARG A 8 -7.18 -4.90 1.40
CA ARG A 8 -7.49 -4.50 0.02
C ARG A 8 -9.00 -4.50 -0.23
N ASP A 9 -9.67 -5.60 0.10
CA ASP A 9 -11.10 -5.76 -0.12
C ASP A 9 -11.91 -4.80 0.76
N GLU A 10 -11.48 -4.57 2.01
CA GLU A 10 -12.09 -3.57 2.90
C GLU A 10 -12.02 -2.16 2.31
N ALA A 11 -10.87 -1.75 1.74
CA ALA A 11 -10.71 -0.44 1.11
C ALA A 11 -11.60 -0.30 -0.13
N GLY A 12 -11.64 -1.32 -1.00
CA GLY A 12 -12.51 -1.35 -2.17
C GLY A 12 -14.00 -1.27 -1.81
N ASP A 13 -14.44 -2.16 -0.91
CA ASP A 13 -15.81 -2.19 -0.40
C ASP A 13 -16.22 -0.84 0.20
N PHE A 14 -15.32 -0.16 0.91
CA PHE A 14 -15.58 1.16 1.46
C PHE A 14 -15.82 2.19 0.36
N MET A 15 -14.97 2.22 -0.67
CA MET A 15 -15.10 3.16 -1.80
C MET A 15 -16.39 2.93 -2.59
N GLU A 16 -16.78 1.67 -2.79
CA GLU A 16 -18.06 1.32 -3.39
C GLU A 16 -19.24 1.82 -2.54
N ARG A 17 -19.20 1.63 -1.22
CA ARG A 17 -20.28 2.07 -0.30
C ARG A 17 -20.50 3.58 -0.31
N ILE A 18 -19.45 4.37 -0.53
CA ILE A 18 -19.54 5.84 -0.58
C ILE A 18 -19.79 6.38 -2.00
N ASN A 19 -19.94 5.50 -3.00
CA ASN A 19 -20.06 5.86 -4.42
C ASN A 19 -18.88 6.70 -4.95
N ALA A 20 -17.66 6.39 -4.51
CA ALA A 20 -16.43 7.05 -4.96
C ALA A 20 -15.50 6.09 -5.74
N SER A 21 -16.04 5.01 -6.28
CA SER A 21 -15.31 4.00 -7.04
C SER A 21 -15.03 4.38 -8.51
N ASP A 22 -15.45 5.57 -8.94
CA ASP A 22 -15.34 6.08 -10.31
C ASP A 22 -14.00 6.79 -10.61
N GLY A 23 -13.13 6.94 -9.62
CA GLY A 23 -11.80 7.52 -9.80
C GLY A 23 -10.92 6.68 -10.72
N CYS A 24 -10.36 7.28 -11.78
CA CYS A 24 -9.34 6.62 -12.60
C CYS A 24 -8.06 6.40 -11.78
N THR A 25 -7.31 5.32 -12.08
CA THR A 25 -6.01 5.06 -11.46
C THR A 25 -5.06 6.25 -11.54
N GLU A 26 -5.12 7.04 -12.61
CA GLU A 26 -4.30 8.26 -12.75
C GLU A 26 -4.57 9.27 -11.64
N ASP A 27 -5.81 9.42 -11.20
CA ASP A 27 -6.17 10.33 -10.12
C ASP A 27 -5.73 9.78 -8.76
N LYS A 28 -5.86 8.46 -8.55
CA LYS A 28 -5.33 7.80 -7.34
C LYS A 28 -3.80 7.94 -7.24
N ILE A 29 -3.08 7.91 -8.36
CA ILE A 29 -1.63 8.18 -8.38
C ILE A 29 -1.32 9.65 -8.05
N LYS A 30 -2.12 10.62 -8.49
CA LYS A 30 -1.97 12.02 -8.08
C LYS A 30 -2.20 12.19 -6.57
N MET A 31 -3.25 11.57 -6.04
CA MET A 31 -3.53 11.55 -4.59
C MET A 31 -2.33 10.96 -3.82
N LEU A 32 -1.74 9.88 -4.31
CA LEU A 32 -0.56 9.27 -3.68
C LEU A 32 0.65 10.23 -3.67
N ASP A 33 0.86 11.04 -4.71
CA ASP A 33 1.91 12.08 -4.74
C ASP A 33 1.63 13.21 -3.75
N GLU A 34 0.37 13.58 -3.55
CA GLU A 34 -0.05 14.55 -2.54
C GLU A 34 0.21 14.04 -1.13
N GLU A 35 -0.23 12.81 -0.81
CA GLU A 35 0.04 12.18 0.50
C GLU A 35 1.55 11.99 0.72
N TYR A 36 2.33 11.68 -0.32
CA TYR A 36 3.79 11.59 -0.19
C TYR A 36 4.45 12.94 0.12
N LYS A 37 3.92 14.06 -0.40
CA LYS A 37 4.40 15.40 -0.03
C LYS A 37 4.16 15.67 1.45
N LEU A 38 2.96 15.37 1.94
CA LEU A 38 2.59 15.53 3.34
C LEU A 38 3.38 14.58 4.27
N LEU A 39 3.65 13.35 3.84
CA LEU A 39 4.52 12.40 4.55
C LEU A 39 5.90 13.03 4.81
N LYS A 40 6.53 13.63 3.80
CA LYS A 40 7.86 14.28 3.95
C LYS A 40 7.84 15.40 4.98
N GLU A 41 6.76 16.16 5.06
CA GLU A 41 6.58 17.24 6.02
C GLU A 41 6.36 16.73 7.46
N SER A 42 5.88 15.49 7.59
CA SER A 42 5.52 14.89 8.87
C SER A 42 6.66 14.16 9.60
N ILE A 43 7.88 14.13 9.05
CA ILE A 43 9.00 13.30 9.57
C ILE A 43 9.34 13.54 11.06
N ASN A 44 9.14 14.76 11.55
CA ASN A 44 9.40 15.14 12.94
C ASN A 44 8.15 15.06 13.84
N ASN A 45 7.02 14.60 13.32
CA ASN A 45 5.77 14.43 14.03
C ASN A 45 5.27 12.99 13.87
N PRO A 46 5.56 12.09 14.83
CA PRO A 46 5.23 10.67 14.72
C PRO A 46 3.74 10.36 14.52
N GLU A 47 2.86 11.18 15.10
CA GLU A 47 1.42 11.01 14.95
C GLU A 47 1.01 11.28 13.50
N LYS A 48 1.41 12.44 12.96
CA LYS A 48 1.15 12.78 11.56
C LYS A 48 1.80 11.77 10.61
N LEU A 49 3.03 11.35 10.89
CA LEU A 49 3.74 10.36 10.09
C LEU A 49 2.96 9.05 9.98
N ARG A 50 2.42 8.57 11.11
CA ARG A 50 1.58 7.36 11.14
C ARG A 50 0.31 7.51 10.30
N HIS A 51 -0.37 8.66 10.42
CA HIS A 51 -1.59 8.92 9.62
C HIS A 51 -1.28 8.91 8.13
N GLN A 52 -0.21 9.57 7.73
CA GLN A 52 0.18 9.67 6.32
C GLN A 52 0.63 8.33 5.73
N ILE A 53 1.27 7.47 6.53
CA ILE A 53 1.53 6.08 6.12
C ILE A 53 0.21 5.34 5.87
N TYR A 54 -0.78 5.50 6.75
CA TYR A 54 -2.09 4.87 6.58
C TYR A 54 -2.79 5.37 5.31
N ASP A 55 -2.82 6.68 5.09
CA ASP A 55 -3.49 7.30 3.92
C ASP A 55 -2.88 6.77 2.60
N MET A 56 -1.54 6.72 2.52
CA MET A 56 -0.85 6.15 1.36
C MET A 56 -1.15 4.66 1.17
N VAL A 57 -1.17 3.87 2.25
CA VAL A 57 -1.49 2.44 2.19
C VAL A 57 -2.93 2.21 1.73
N PHE A 58 -3.87 3.03 2.18
CA PHE A 58 -5.26 2.97 1.78
C PHE A 58 -5.41 3.17 0.27
N ILE A 59 -4.81 4.22 -0.28
CA ILE A 59 -4.82 4.50 -1.73
C ILE A 59 -4.20 3.34 -2.53
N LEU A 60 -3.10 2.76 -2.06
CA LEU A 60 -2.47 1.61 -2.71
C LEU A 60 -3.39 0.37 -2.71
N PHE A 61 -4.18 0.18 -1.66
CA PHE A 61 -5.17 -0.88 -1.59
C PHE A 61 -6.37 -0.63 -2.50
N GLU A 62 -6.84 0.60 -2.63
CA GLU A 62 -7.85 0.96 -3.62
C GLU A 62 -7.38 0.60 -5.04
N ILE A 63 -6.15 1.00 -5.40
CA ILE A 63 -5.57 0.65 -6.69
C ILE A 63 -5.49 -0.87 -6.85
N ALA A 64 -5.01 -1.59 -5.84
CA ALA A 64 -4.93 -3.05 -5.91
C ALA A 64 -6.29 -3.72 -6.07
N PHE A 65 -7.33 -3.18 -5.44
CA PHE A 65 -8.71 -3.65 -5.59
C PHE A 65 -9.22 -3.46 -7.02
N ASP A 66 -9.07 -2.26 -7.59
CA ASP A 66 -9.53 -1.93 -8.95
C ASP A 66 -8.97 -2.91 -10.01
N TYR A 67 -7.72 -3.33 -9.86
CA TYR A 67 -7.05 -4.25 -10.78
C TYR A 67 -7.19 -5.72 -10.38
N GLY A 68 -7.82 -6.04 -9.25
CA GLY A 68 -7.96 -7.40 -8.74
C GLY A 68 -6.62 -8.07 -8.37
N PHE A 69 -5.64 -7.29 -7.91
CA PHE A 69 -4.30 -7.79 -7.60
C PHE A 69 -4.27 -8.59 -6.29
N ASP A 70 -3.66 -9.78 -6.32
CA ASP A 70 -3.34 -10.56 -5.14
C ASP A 70 -2.07 -10.03 -4.46
N ILE A 71 -2.25 -9.05 -3.57
CA ILE A 71 -1.14 -8.39 -2.86
C ILE A 71 -0.48 -9.33 -1.84
N GLU A 72 -1.22 -10.28 -1.28
CA GLU A 72 -0.67 -11.33 -0.42
C GLU A 72 0.34 -12.20 -1.19
N ALA A 73 -0.03 -12.68 -2.38
CA ALA A 73 0.88 -13.47 -3.20
C ALA A 73 2.13 -12.67 -3.63
N GLU A 74 1.97 -11.40 -4.01
CA GLU A 74 3.11 -10.53 -4.33
C GLU A 74 4.01 -10.27 -3.11
N TRP A 75 3.44 -10.15 -1.93
CA TRP A 75 4.19 -10.01 -0.68
C TRP A 75 5.03 -11.25 -0.38
N ILE A 76 4.45 -12.45 -0.50
CA ILE A 76 5.15 -13.72 -0.30
C ILE A 76 6.33 -13.83 -1.28
N LYS A 77 6.09 -13.62 -2.58
CA LYS A 77 7.15 -13.63 -3.61
C LYS A 77 8.24 -12.61 -3.30
N GLY A 78 7.86 -11.40 -2.92
CA GLY A 78 8.78 -10.32 -2.57
C GLY A 78 9.64 -10.65 -1.34
N LYS A 79 9.04 -11.27 -0.33
CA LYS A 79 9.73 -11.75 0.88
C LYS A 79 10.78 -12.80 0.54
N GLU A 80 10.42 -13.83 -0.22
CA GLU A 80 11.34 -14.89 -0.66
C GLU A 80 12.52 -14.32 -1.45
N LYS A 81 12.24 -13.41 -2.40
CA LYS A 81 13.27 -12.74 -3.20
C LYS A 81 14.23 -11.92 -2.34
N LYS A 82 13.71 -11.20 -1.33
CA LYS A 82 14.54 -10.41 -0.40
C LYS A 82 15.37 -11.32 0.51
N GLN A 83 14.80 -12.41 1.02
CA GLN A 83 15.53 -13.40 1.82
C GLN A 83 16.70 -13.98 1.03
N LYS A 84 16.47 -14.42 -0.21
CA LYS A 84 17.54 -14.91 -1.07
C LYS A 84 18.63 -13.85 -1.33
N LYS A 85 18.22 -12.63 -1.66
CA LYS A 85 19.15 -11.55 -2.03
C LYS A 85 20.01 -11.04 -0.86
N TYR A 86 19.42 -10.89 0.32
CA TYR A 86 20.03 -10.16 1.43
C TYR A 86 20.38 -11.01 2.64
N ILE A 87 19.87 -12.23 2.74
CA ILE A 87 20.15 -13.14 3.86
C ILE A 87 21.01 -14.29 3.36
N GLU A 88 20.58 -15.02 2.33
CA GLU A 88 21.31 -16.21 1.87
C GLU A 88 22.62 -15.84 1.15
N ASN A 89 22.63 -14.78 0.35
CA ASN A 89 23.85 -14.29 -0.31
C ASN A 89 24.79 -13.52 0.63
N SER A 90 24.37 -13.12 1.84
CA SER A 90 25.24 -12.44 2.81
C SER A 90 26.03 -13.40 3.72
N TYR A 91 25.77 -14.71 3.62
CA TYR A 91 26.55 -15.76 4.32
C TYR A 91 27.61 -16.41 3.43
N ILE A 92 27.83 -15.86 2.22
CA ILE A 92 28.89 -16.27 1.30
C ILE A 92 29.89 -15.12 1.17
N GLU A 93 30.52 -14.74 2.28
CA GLU A 93 31.78 -13.97 2.33
C GLU A 93 32.66 -14.52 3.45
#